data_AF-A0A6M1ZDL0-F1
#
_entry.id   AF-A0A6M1ZDL0-F1
#
_cell.length_a   1.000
_cell.length_b   1.000
_cell.length_c   1.000
_cell.angle_alpha   90.00
_cell.angle_beta   90.00
_cell.angle_gamma   90.00
#
_symmetry.space_group_name_H-M   'P 1'
#
loop_
_entity.id
_entity.type
_entity.pdbx_description
1 polymer ?
#
loop_
_entity_poly.entity_id
_entity_poly.type
_entity_poly.pdbx_seq_one_letter_code
_entity_poly.pdbx_strand_id
1 'polypeptide(L)' 'MGIYDISLTLTENMPVWPGDAKPHFERALKMEEGEIANVTHIKMSAHTGTHVDAPYH' A
#
# COMPACT_ATOMS: atom_id res chain seq x y z
N MET A 1 -9.66 27.32 5.09
CA MET A 1 -8.87 26.38 5.91
C MET A 1 -8.32 25.32 4.97
N GLY A 2 -7.00 25.11 4.95
CA GLY A 2 -6.37 24.12 4.06
C GLY A 2 -6.33 22.74 4.72
N ILE A 3 -6.32 21.69 3.90
CA ILE A 3 -6.00 20.33 4.35
C ILE A 3 -4.50 20.11 4.11
N TYR A 4 -3.81 19.59 5.12
CA TYR A 4 -2.42 19.17 5.02
C TYR A 4 -2.37 17.65 5.05
N ASP A 5 -1.77 17.04 4.04
CA ASP A 5 -1.47 15.61 4.05
C ASP A 5 -0.22 15.35 4.90
N ILE A 6 -0.32 14.42 5.82
CA ILE A 6 0.73 13.99 6.75
C ILE A 6 1.02 12.50 6.63
N SER A 7 0.48 11.84 5.60
CA SER A 7 0.68 10.42 5.35
C SER A 7 1.95 10.19 4.55
N LEU A 8 2.62 9.06 4.82
CA LEU A 8 3.72 8.62 3.98
C LEU A 8 3.18 8.01 2.69
N THR A 9 3.82 8.32 1.55
CA THR A 9 3.56 7.63 0.29
C THR A 9 3.92 6.15 0.42
N LEU A 10 2.98 5.25 0.14
CA LEU A 10 3.23 3.82 0.11
C LEU A 10 4.01 3.42 -1.14
N THR A 11 5.13 2.72 -0.95
CA THR A 11 5.97 2.21 -2.04
C THR A 11 6.57 0.86 -1.64
N GLU A 12 6.90 -0.01 -2.59
CA GLU A 12 7.54 -1.30 -2.28
C GLU A 12 8.96 -1.15 -1.68
N ASN A 13 9.57 0.03 -1.83
CA ASN A 13 10.91 0.32 -1.35
C ASN A 13 10.93 0.99 0.04
N MET A 14 9.78 1.24 0.64
CA MET A 14 9.71 1.88 1.96
C MET A 14 10.25 0.95 3.06
N PRO A 15 10.78 1.51 4.16
CA PRO A 15 11.16 0.71 5.31
C PRO A 15 9.92 0.04 5.92
N VAL A 16 10.11 -1.20 6.38
CA VAL A 16 9.14 -1.98 7.17
C VAL A 16 9.82 -2.55 8.40
N TRP A 17 9.04 -3.08 9.33
CA TRP A 17 9.60 -3.75 10.50
C TRP A 17 10.49 -4.94 10.08
N PRO A 18 11.65 -5.15 10.72
CA PRO A 18 12.52 -6.28 10.39
C PRO A 18 11.78 -7.63 10.47
N GLY A 19 11.73 -8.35 9.35
CA GLY A 19 11.05 -9.65 9.23
C GLY A 19 9.61 -9.57 8.73
N ASP A 20 9.01 -8.38 8.65
CA ASP A 20 7.68 -8.20 8.07
C ASP A 20 7.72 -8.15 6.53
N ALA A 21 6.59 -8.44 5.90
CA ALA A 21 6.46 -8.36 4.46
C ALA A 21 6.45 -6.89 4.00
N LYS A 22 7.26 -6.59 2.98
CA LYS A 22 7.16 -5.33 2.27
C LYS A 22 5.80 -5.22 1.56
N PRO A 23 5.25 -4.01 1.39
CA PRO A 23 4.08 -3.81 0.54
C PRO A 23 4.37 -4.31 -0.87
N HIS A 24 3.38 -4.95 -1.46
CA HIS A 24 3.44 -5.42 -2.84
C HIS A 24 2.21 -4.96 -3.61
N PHE A 25 2.45 -4.42 -4.81
CA PHE A 25 1.42 -3.90 -5.71
C PHE A 25 1.49 -4.65 -7.03
N GLU A 26 0.57 -5.59 -7.22
CA GLU A 26 0.49 -6.40 -8.44
C GLU A 26 -0.59 -5.84 -9.36
N ARG A 27 -0.22 -5.44 -10.58
CA ARG A 27 -1.19 -5.07 -11.63
C ARG A 27 -1.83 -6.34 -12.21
N ALA A 28 -2.90 -6.78 -11.58
CA ALA A 28 -3.65 -7.98 -11.93
C ALA A 28 -4.36 -7.87 -13.29
N LEU A 29 -4.88 -6.69 -13.65
CA LEU A 29 -5.44 -6.39 -14.98
C LEU A 29 -4.84 -5.11 -15.52
N LYS A 30 -4.54 -5.06 -16.82
CA LYS A 30 -3.92 -3.91 -17.48
C LYS A 30 -4.64 -3.54 -18.77
N MET A 31 -5.09 -2.29 -18.87
CA MET A 31 -5.76 -1.80 -20.08
C MET A 31 -4.84 -1.83 -21.30
N GLU A 32 -3.53 -1.65 -21.10
CA GLU A 32 -2.55 -1.78 -22.20
C GLU A 32 -2.45 -3.21 -22.77
N GLU A 33 -2.96 -4.21 -22.05
CA GLU A 33 -3.04 -5.61 -22.47
C GLU A 33 -4.44 -5.96 -23.02
N GLY A 34 -5.33 -4.98 -23.18
CA GLY A 34 -6.68 -5.15 -23.73
C GLY A 34 -7.79 -5.33 -22.70
N GLU A 35 -7.48 -5.23 -21.41
CA GLU A 35 -8.47 -5.32 -20.34
C GLU A 35 -9.37 -4.09 -20.26
N ILE A 36 -10.58 -4.25 -19.72
CA ILE A 36 -11.57 -3.15 -19.59
C ILE A 36 -11.17 -2.10 -18.53
N ALA A 37 -10.23 -2.45 -17.64
CA ALA A 37 -9.79 -1.60 -16.54
C ALA A 37 -8.36 -1.96 -16.09
N ASN A 38 -7.74 -1.06 -15.34
CA ASN A 38 -6.53 -1.35 -14.58
C ASN A 38 -6.93 -1.76 -13.17
N VAL A 39 -6.51 -2.96 -12.74
CA VAL A 39 -6.79 -3.49 -11.41
C VAL A 39 -5.48 -3.85 -10.73
N THR A 40 -5.30 -3.36 -9.50
CA THR A 40 -4.11 -3.63 -8.69
C THR A 40 -4.51 -4.38 -7.43
N HIS A 41 -3.87 -5.52 -7.17
CA HIS A 41 -3.92 -6.19 -5.87
C HIS A 41 -2.85 -5.61 -4.95
N ILE A 42 -3.23 -5.35 -3.71
CA ILE A 42 -2.35 -4.80 -2.68
C ILE A 42 -2.22 -5.83 -1.57
N LYS A 43 -0.99 -6.20 -1.25
CA LYS A 43 -0.65 -7.03 -0.10
C LYS A 43 0.33 -6.28 0.79
N MET A 44 -0.04 -6.03 2.04
CA MET A 44 0.78 -5.29 2.99
C MET A 44 0.41 -5.67 4.42
N SER A 45 1.35 -5.46 5.34
CA SER A 45 1.08 -5.47 6.78
C SER A 45 0.25 -4.26 7.18
N ALA A 46 -0.64 -4.42 8.18
CA ALA A 46 -1.40 -3.31 8.76
C ALA A 46 -0.49 -2.25 9.40
N HIS A 47 0.75 -2.61 9.73
CA HIS A 47 1.75 -1.75 10.37
C HIS A 47 2.72 -1.11 9.36
N THR A 48 2.21 -0.81 8.17
CA THR A 48 2.98 -0.19 7.09
C THR A 48 2.63 1.29 6.96
N GLY A 49 3.64 2.15 6.96
CA GLY A 49 3.45 3.59 6.72
C GLY A 49 2.67 4.27 7.84
N THR A 50 1.91 5.31 7.49
CA THR A 50 1.03 6.00 8.45
C THR A 50 -0.19 5.13 8.74
N HIS A 51 -0.28 4.59 9.94
CA HIS A 51 -1.33 3.66 10.37
C HIS A 51 -1.76 3.91 11.82
N VAL A 52 -2.76 3.16 12.28
CA VAL A 52 -3.24 3.17 13.67
C VAL A 52 -3.43 1.72 14.14
N ASP A 53 -3.13 1.48 15.41
CA ASP A 53 -3.25 0.15 16.01
C ASP A 53 -4.61 -0.05 16.67
N ALA A 54 -5.11 -1.29 16.61
CA ALA A 54 -6.26 -1.74 17.39
C ALA A 54 -5.81 -2.38 18.72
N PRO A 55 -6.69 -2.53 19.73
CA PRO A 55 -6.30 -3.11 21.03
C PRO A 55 -5.75 -4.55 21.00
N TYR A 56 -6.05 -5.31 19.94
CA TYR A 56 -5.58 -6.69 19.73
C TYR A 56 -4.38 -6.73 18.75
N HIS A 57 -3.66 -5.62 18.60
CA HIS A 57 -2.42 -5.56 17.83
C HIS A 57 -1.43 -6.64 18.27
#